data_AF-A0A8H7KYQ3-F1
#
_entry.id   AF-A0A8H7KYQ3-F1
#
_cell.length_a   1.000
_cell.length_b   1.000
_cell.length_c   1.000
_cell.angle_alpha   90.00
_cell.angle_beta   90.00
_cell.angle_gamma   90.00
#
_symmetry.space_group_name_H-M   'P 1'
#
loop_
_entity.id
_entity.type
_entity.pdbx_description
1 polymer ?
#
loop_
_entity_poly.entity_id
_entity_poly.type
_entity_poly.pdbx_seq_one_letter_code
_entity_poly.pdbx_strand_id
1 'polypeptide(L)'
;MHRTVDDYDSMAKREIIKAKQEKAQMRVQKFRTDYSELRAQFDRLKKDAEAQKQAESVALHSTSAIPLTPAGGARHRYTQFQPNSTTPEHSESPFQNPSPYASMSRENYALHEHSFLETTESRLDEFLAQGRDVLDNLVDQREMLKGTQKMLLNSANTLGMSRDVIGWIERRSTQDMYIFFGGAIFTFFCFFLIWHYLG
;
A
#
# COMPACT_ATOMS: atom_id res chain seq x y z
N MET A 1 16.64 19.49 -8.92
CA MET A 1 17.27 18.21 -8.48
C MET A 1 17.98 17.45 -9.60
N HIS A 2 17.68 17.65 -10.89
CA HIS A 2 18.52 17.06 -11.96
C HIS A 2 19.99 17.51 -11.82
N ARG A 3 20.20 18.80 -11.53
CA ARG A 3 21.52 19.40 -11.25
C ARG A 3 22.32 18.71 -10.14
N THR A 4 21.69 18.19 -9.09
CA THR A 4 22.43 17.60 -7.95
C THR A 4 22.89 16.17 -8.24
N VAL A 5 22.12 15.41 -9.03
CA VAL A 5 22.53 14.07 -9.49
C VAL A 5 23.66 14.18 -10.51
N ASP A 6 23.57 15.17 -11.41
CA ASP A 6 24.60 15.42 -12.41
C ASP A 6 25.91 15.96 -11.79
N ASP A 7 25.81 16.77 -10.73
CA ASP A 7 27.00 17.19 -9.94
C ASP A 7 27.68 15.98 -9.29
N TYR A 8 26.90 15.08 -8.69
CA TYR A 8 27.42 13.87 -8.07
C TYR A 8 28.03 12.89 -9.10
N ASP A 9 27.45 12.81 -10.31
CA ASP A 9 28.01 12.07 -11.44
C ASP A 9 29.35 12.68 -11.91
N SER A 10 29.45 14.01 -11.94
CA SER A 10 30.69 14.71 -12.28
C SER A 10 31.79 14.47 -11.24
N MET A 11 31.45 14.43 -9.95
CA MET A 11 32.37 14.10 -8.86
C MET A 11 32.80 12.63 -8.93
N ALA A 12 31.86 11.71 -9.20
CA ALA A 12 32.14 10.29 -9.38
C ALA A 12 33.13 10.04 -10.52
N LYS A 13 32.98 10.75 -11.65
CA LYS A 13 33.90 10.65 -12.81
C LYS A 13 35.30 11.19 -12.51
N ARG A 14 35.43 12.15 -11.60
CA ARG A 14 36.71 12.73 -11.17
C ARG A 14 37.44 11.90 -10.12
N GLU A 15 36.80 10.87 -9.55
CA GLU A 15 37.41 10.01 -8.54
C GLU A 15 38.54 9.15 -9.15
N ILE A 16 39.75 9.30 -8.61
CA ILE A 16 40.97 8.62 -9.11
C ILE A 16 40.99 7.13 -8.69
N ILE A 17 40.39 6.81 -7.56
CA ILE A 17 40.33 5.43 -7.05
C ILE A 17 39.19 4.71 -7.78
N LYS A 18 39.55 3.82 -8.71
CA LYS A 18 38.60 3.10 -9.58
C LYS A 18 37.47 2.39 -8.81
N ALA A 19 37.79 1.76 -7.67
CA ALA A 19 36.78 1.12 -6.83
C ALA A 19 35.76 2.11 -6.21
N LYS A 20 36.21 3.32 -5.85
CA LYS A 20 35.31 4.38 -5.34
C LYS A 20 34.51 5.01 -6.47
N GLN A 21 35.12 5.18 -7.64
CA GLN A 21 34.46 5.64 -8.86
C GLN A 21 33.30 4.70 -9.24
N GLU A 22 33.54 3.39 -9.29
CA GLU A 22 32.52 2.38 -9.61
C GLU A 22 31.37 2.36 -8.57
N LYS A 23 31.69 2.45 -7.26
CA LYS A 23 30.67 2.57 -6.20
C LYS A 23 29.84 3.86 -6.33
N ALA A 24 30.48 4.98 -6.68
CA ALA A 24 29.79 6.24 -6.87
C ALA A 24 28.89 6.22 -8.12
N GLN A 25 29.34 5.64 -9.23
CA GLN A 25 28.55 5.47 -10.44
C GLN A 25 27.32 4.58 -10.22
N MET A 26 27.46 3.48 -9.48
CA MET A 26 26.31 2.64 -9.12
C MET A 26 25.27 3.40 -8.29
N ARG A 27 25.72 4.24 -7.34
CA ARG A 27 24.80 5.10 -6.56
C ARG A 27 24.07 6.11 -7.43
N VAL A 28 24.77 6.75 -8.39
CA VAL A 28 24.15 7.67 -9.35
C VAL A 28 23.11 6.97 -10.21
N GLN A 29 23.42 5.78 -10.73
CA GLN A 29 22.46 4.99 -11.50
C GLN A 29 21.23 4.64 -10.67
N LYS A 30 21.42 4.19 -9.43
CA LYS A 30 20.31 3.92 -8.50
C LYS A 30 19.45 5.16 -8.28
N PHE A 31 20.05 6.32 -7.99
CA PHE A 31 19.29 7.55 -7.78
C PHE A 31 18.49 7.98 -9.02
N ARG A 32 19.03 7.76 -10.23
CA ARG A 32 18.30 8.05 -11.49
C ARG A 32 17.09 7.12 -11.65
N THR A 33 17.26 5.83 -11.38
CA THR A 33 16.17 4.84 -11.43
C THR A 33 15.10 5.18 -10.40
N ASP A 34 15.49 5.37 -9.13
CA ASP A 34 14.58 5.70 -8.02
C ASP A 34 13.78 6.98 -8.30
N TYR A 35 14.42 8.00 -8.89
CA TYR A 35 13.74 9.24 -9.28
C TYR A 35 12.70 9.03 -10.38
N SER A 36 13.05 8.27 -11.43
CA SER A 36 12.13 7.97 -12.52
C SER A 36 10.91 7.19 -12.05
N GLU A 37 11.11 6.26 -11.10
CA GLU A 37 10.05 5.48 -10.49
C GLU A 37 9.14 6.34 -9.61
N LEU A 38 9.71 7.15 -8.71
CA LEU A 38 8.93 8.08 -7.89
C LEU A 38 8.12 9.05 -8.74
N ARG A 39 8.70 9.53 -9.85
CA ARG A 39 8.00 10.42 -10.77
C ARG A 39 6.81 9.71 -11.42
N ALA A 40 7.00 8.48 -11.88
CA ALA A 40 5.93 7.67 -12.45
C ALA A 40 4.82 7.38 -11.43
N GLN A 41 5.18 7.08 -10.17
CA GLN A 41 4.21 6.89 -9.08
C GLN A 41 3.44 8.18 -8.79
N PHE A 42 4.12 9.33 -8.73
CA PHE A 42 3.50 10.63 -8.55
C PHE A 42 2.52 10.96 -9.67
N ASP A 43 2.91 10.73 -10.93
CA ASP A 43 2.04 10.99 -12.08
C ASP A 43 0.82 10.05 -12.11
N ARG A 44 0.95 8.81 -11.62
CA ARG A 44 -0.19 7.88 -11.41
C ARG A 44 -1.13 8.38 -10.32
N LEU A 45 -0.60 8.63 -9.11
CA LEU A 45 -1.38 9.14 -7.98
C LEU A 45 -2.09 10.45 -8.31
N LYS A 46 -1.43 11.34 -9.07
CA LYS A 46 -2.04 12.58 -9.55
C LYS A 46 -3.22 12.31 -10.48
N LYS A 47 -3.09 11.40 -11.44
CA LYS A 47 -4.19 11.01 -12.34
C LYS A 47 -5.35 10.37 -11.58
N ASP A 48 -5.07 9.50 -10.60
CA ASP A 48 -6.10 8.86 -9.78
C ASP A 48 -6.84 9.90 -8.92
N ALA A 49 -6.11 10.86 -8.34
CA ALA A 49 -6.70 11.97 -7.58
C ALA A 49 -7.54 12.91 -8.47
N GLU A 50 -7.10 13.18 -9.70
CA GLU A 50 -7.87 13.97 -10.67
C GLU A 50 -9.14 13.22 -11.14
N ALA A 51 -9.05 11.91 -11.37
CA ALA A 51 -10.19 11.06 -11.72
C ALA A 51 -11.22 10.98 -10.58
N GLN A 52 -10.77 10.85 -9.33
CA GLN A 52 -11.64 10.90 -8.15
C GLN A 52 -12.38 12.24 -8.03
N LYS A 53 -11.68 13.36 -8.21
CA LYS A 53 -12.31 14.69 -8.19
C LYS A 53 -13.33 14.87 -9.31
N GLN A 54 -13.05 14.35 -10.51
CA GLN A 54 -14.02 14.38 -11.61
C GLN A 54 -15.25 13.52 -11.30
N ALA A 55 -15.06 12.29 -10.80
CA ALA A 55 -16.17 11.42 -10.40
C ALA A 55 -17.03 12.05 -9.30
N GLU A 56 -16.43 12.69 -8.30
CA GLU A 56 -17.14 13.42 -7.25
C GLU A 56 -17.96 14.60 -7.80
N SER A 57 -17.39 15.39 -8.72
CA SER A 57 -18.10 16.51 -9.35
C SER A 57 -19.26 16.07 -10.27
N VAL A 58 -19.15 14.90 -10.91
CA VAL A 58 -20.22 14.32 -11.74
C VAL A 58 -21.33 13.72 -10.88
N ALA A 59 -21.00 13.13 -9.74
CA ALA A 59 -21.98 12.70 -8.75
C ALA A 59 -22.78 13.89 -8.19
N LEU A 60 -22.10 15.00 -7.89
CA LEU A 60 -22.71 16.24 -7.39
C LEU A 60 -23.65 16.94 -8.38
N HIS A 61 -23.43 16.81 -9.70
CA HIS A 61 -24.35 17.33 -10.71
C HIS A 61 -25.50 16.38 -11.06
N SER A 62 -25.39 15.08 -10.72
CA SER A 62 -26.42 14.08 -11.03
C SER A 62 -27.42 13.85 -9.89
N THR A 63 -27.12 14.28 -8.66
CA THR A 63 -28.00 14.08 -7.50
C THR A 63 -28.43 15.40 -6.88
N SER A 64 -29.60 15.89 -7.28
CA SER A 64 -30.46 16.74 -6.43
C SER A 64 -31.08 15.93 -5.27
N ALA A 65 -30.36 14.97 -4.70
CA ALA A 65 -30.84 14.08 -3.66
C ALA A 65 -29.70 13.77 -2.67
N ILE A 66 -29.76 14.50 -1.54
CA ILE A 66 -29.27 14.15 -0.19
C ILE A 66 -27.75 13.86 -0.06
N PRO A 67 -26.99 14.69 0.70
CA PRO A 67 -25.56 14.50 0.87
C PRO A 67 -25.25 13.39 1.90
N LEU A 68 -24.50 12.36 1.49
CA LEU A 68 -23.83 11.41 2.38
C LEU A 68 -22.31 11.67 2.33
N THR A 69 -21.78 12.14 3.45
CA THR A 69 -20.37 12.48 3.74
C THR A 69 -19.42 11.27 3.56
N PRO A 70 -18.13 11.47 3.19
CA PRO A 70 -17.23 10.38 2.85
C PRO A 70 -16.72 9.64 4.11
N ALA A 71 -16.81 8.31 4.06
CA ALA A 71 -16.36 7.40 5.10
C ALA A 71 -14.83 7.24 5.08
N GLY A 72 -14.11 8.21 5.65
CA GLY A 72 -12.72 8.07 6.06
C GLY A 72 -12.64 7.82 7.56
N GLY A 73 -12.61 6.55 7.98
CA GLY A 73 -12.30 6.20 9.37
C GLY A 73 -13.10 5.02 9.90
N ALA A 74 -12.40 3.90 10.08
CA ALA A 74 -12.81 2.77 10.90
C ALA A 74 -13.01 3.20 12.37
N ARG A 75 -14.09 3.92 12.63
CA ARG A 75 -14.68 4.07 13.95
C ARG A 75 -16.13 3.71 13.81
N HIS A 76 -16.41 2.43 14.09
CA HIS A 76 -17.69 1.97 14.59
C HIS A 76 -18.12 2.90 15.74
N ARG A 77 -18.81 3.99 15.40
CA ARG A 77 -19.74 4.61 16.32
C ARG A 77 -20.96 3.71 16.23
N TYR A 78 -21.02 2.75 17.15
CA TYR A 78 -22.29 2.18 17.59
C TYR A 78 -23.16 3.38 17.94
N THR A 79 -23.95 3.86 16.97
CA THR A 79 -25.13 4.65 17.28
C THR A 79 -26.05 3.64 17.93
N GLN A 80 -26.00 3.62 19.25
CA GLN A 80 -27.04 3.08 20.11
C GLN A 80 -28.30 3.88 19.79
N PHE A 81 -28.94 3.50 18.69
CA PHE A 81 -30.26 3.96 18.35
C PHE A 81 -31.17 3.20 19.30
N GLN A 82 -31.55 3.87 20.38
CA GLN A 82 -32.68 3.45 21.17
C GLN A 82 -33.85 3.27 20.19
N PRO A 83 -34.42 2.07 20.03
CA PRO A 83 -35.76 2.03 19.49
C PRO A 83 -36.60 2.76 20.53
N ASN A 84 -37.11 3.93 20.19
CA ASN A 84 -38.20 4.53 20.94
C ASN A 84 -39.46 3.70 20.66
N SER A 85 -39.43 2.42 21.02
CA SER A 85 -40.60 1.56 21.10
C SER A 85 -41.32 1.96 22.37
N THR A 86 -42.13 3.00 22.27
CA THR A 86 -43.30 3.17 23.14
C THR A 86 -44.34 2.12 22.73
N THR A 87 -43.98 0.84 22.83
CA THR A 87 -44.93 -0.26 22.78
C THR A 87 -45.56 -0.36 24.16
N PRO A 88 -46.86 -0.06 24.31
CA PRO A 88 -47.55 -0.41 25.54
C PRO A 88 -47.52 -1.94 25.64
N GLU A 89 -46.85 -2.46 26.67
CA GLU A 89 -46.90 -3.88 27.02
C GLU A 89 -48.35 -4.24 27.38
N HIS A 90 -49.11 -4.69 26.39
CA HIS A 90 -50.40 -5.31 26.61
C HIS A 90 -50.20 -6.82 26.74
N SER A 91 -50.17 -7.29 27.97
CA SER A 91 -50.26 -8.71 28.30
C SER A 91 -51.63 -9.24 27.87
N GLU A 92 -51.72 -9.93 26.74
CA GLU A 92 -52.94 -10.63 26.32
C GLU A 92 -53.07 -11.94 27.11
N SER A 93 -53.87 -11.92 28.18
CA SER A 93 -54.25 -13.14 28.88
C SER A 93 -55.28 -13.92 28.05
N PRO A 94 -55.12 -15.23 27.78
CA PRO A 94 -56.04 -16.02 26.94
C PRO A 94 -57.44 -16.23 27.53
N PHE A 95 -57.71 -15.74 28.74
CA PHE A 95 -58.92 -16.03 29.52
C PHE A 95 -59.84 -14.82 29.72
N GLN A 96 -59.57 -13.70 29.03
CA GLN A 96 -60.35 -12.47 29.21
C GLN A 96 -61.49 -12.37 28.19
N ASN A 97 -62.71 -12.09 28.68
CA ASN A 97 -63.94 -11.97 27.88
C ASN A 97 -63.75 -11.05 26.64
N PRO A 98 -64.32 -11.39 25.47
CA PRO A 98 -64.17 -10.61 24.25
C PRO A 98 -64.86 -9.25 24.40
N SER A 99 -64.07 -8.22 24.67
CA SER A 99 -64.50 -6.83 24.58
C SER A 99 -64.38 -6.38 23.11
N PRO A 100 -65.38 -5.69 22.54
CA PRO A 100 -65.30 -5.17 21.16
C PRO A 100 -64.12 -4.22 20.94
N TYR A 101 -63.56 -3.64 22.01
CA TYR A 101 -62.35 -2.83 21.97
C TYR A 101 -61.06 -3.65 21.78
N ALA A 102 -61.03 -4.92 22.20
CA ALA A 102 -59.86 -5.80 22.03
C ALA A 102 -59.68 -6.26 20.58
N SER A 103 -60.79 -6.42 19.84
CA SER A 103 -60.79 -6.71 18.39
C SER A 103 -60.02 -5.63 17.61
N MET A 104 -60.27 -4.35 17.94
CA MET A 104 -59.68 -3.20 17.27
C MET A 104 -58.19 -3.04 17.62
N SER A 105 -57.78 -3.40 18.85
CA SER A 105 -56.37 -3.43 19.24
C SER A 105 -55.58 -4.51 18.50
N ARG A 106 -56.18 -5.69 18.28
CA ARG A 106 -55.55 -6.80 17.54
C ARG A 106 -55.31 -6.47 16.07
N GLU A 107 -56.26 -5.82 15.43
CA GLU A 107 -56.16 -5.39 14.04
C GLU A 107 -55.05 -4.35 13.85
N ASN A 108 -54.97 -3.35 14.75
CA ASN A 108 -53.88 -2.36 14.73
C ASN A 108 -52.50 -3.01 14.95
N TYR A 109 -52.42 -4.05 15.79
CA TYR A 109 -51.17 -4.77 16.02
C TYR A 109 -50.71 -5.55 14.77
N ALA A 110 -51.64 -6.21 14.08
CA ALA A 110 -51.33 -6.91 12.83
C ALA A 110 -50.85 -5.96 11.72
N LEU A 111 -51.45 -4.76 11.63
CA LEU A 111 -51.01 -3.74 10.67
C LEU A 111 -49.61 -3.20 10.99
N HIS A 112 -49.31 -2.98 12.27
CA HIS A 112 -47.96 -2.60 12.70
C HIS A 112 -46.94 -3.71 12.42
N GLU A 113 -47.28 -4.98 12.65
CA GLU A 113 -46.40 -6.12 12.33
C GLU A 113 -46.09 -6.17 10.83
N HIS A 114 -47.10 -6.00 9.97
CA HIS A 114 -46.88 -5.93 8.52
C HIS A 114 -45.96 -4.77 8.11
N SER A 115 -46.18 -3.57 8.65
CA SER A 115 -45.33 -2.41 8.35
C SER A 115 -43.90 -2.59 8.85
N PHE A 116 -43.73 -3.27 9.98
CA PHE A 116 -42.43 -3.58 10.56
C PHE A 116 -41.69 -4.63 9.71
N LEU A 117 -42.39 -5.66 9.23
CA LEU A 117 -41.83 -6.69 8.35
C LEU A 117 -41.38 -6.10 7.01
N GLU A 118 -42.20 -5.26 6.38
CA GLU A 118 -41.87 -4.60 5.10
C GLU A 118 -40.67 -3.66 5.25
N THR A 119 -40.64 -2.87 6.33
CA THR A 119 -39.50 -2.01 6.63
C THR A 119 -38.24 -2.85 6.90
N THR A 120 -38.36 -3.97 7.62
CA THR A 120 -37.24 -4.84 7.95
C THR A 120 -36.68 -5.54 6.72
N GLU A 121 -37.53 -6.02 5.81
CA GLU A 121 -37.11 -6.60 4.53
C GLU A 121 -36.25 -5.60 3.73
N SER A 122 -36.73 -4.37 3.54
CA SER A 122 -35.99 -3.35 2.80
C SER A 122 -34.62 -3.03 3.41
N ARG A 123 -34.51 -3.10 4.75
CA ARG A 123 -33.28 -2.83 5.48
C ARG A 123 -32.30 -4.00 5.43
N LEU A 124 -32.81 -5.23 5.46
CA LEU A 124 -31.99 -6.42 5.28
C LEU A 124 -31.39 -6.46 3.88
N ASP A 125 -32.16 -6.10 2.85
CA ASP A 125 -31.67 -5.98 1.48
C ASP A 125 -30.59 -4.90 1.35
N GLU A 126 -30.79 -3.74 1.99
CA GLU A 126 -29.80 -2.66 2.04
C GLU A 126 -28.50 -3.11 2.74
N PHE A 127 -28.60 -3.83 3.86
CA PHE A 127 -27.44 -4.40 4.54
C PHE A 127 -26.76 -5.51 3.75
N LEU A 128 -27.51 -6.32 3.01
CA LEU A 128 -26.95 -7.37 2.15
C LEU A 128 -26.20 -6.76 0.97
N ALA A 129 -26.75 -5.70 0.36
CA ALA A 129 -26.10 -4.94 -0.69
C ALA A 129 -24.81 -4.28 -0.17
N GLN A 130 -24.87 -3.62 0.98
CA GLN A 130 -23.70 -3.05 1.64
C GLN A 130 -22.66 -4.12 2.01
N GLY A 131 -23.11 -5.29 2.48
CA GLY A 131 -22.25 -6.41 2.83
C GLY A 131 -21.51 -6.97 1.61
N ARG A 132 -22.18 -7.07 0.44
CA ARG A 132 -21.54 -7.44 -0.83
C ARG A 132 -20.48 -6.44 -1.24
N ASP A 133 -20.79 -5.15 -1.19
CA ASP A 133 -19.84 -4.09 -1.56
C ASP A 133 -18.59 -4.09 -0.67
N VAL A 134 -18.76 -4.30 0.65
CA VAL A 134 -17.63 -4.46 1.58
C VAL A 134 -16.78 -5.69 1.24
N LEU A 135 -17.41 -6.81 0.90
CA LEU A 135 -16.68 -8.02 0.49
C LEU A 135 -15.89 -7.81 -0.80
N ASP A 136 -16.48 -7.14 -1.79
CA ASP A 136 -15.81 -6.82 -3.05
C ASP A 136 -14.58 -5.91 -2.81
N ASN A 137 -14.74 -4.89 -1.97
CA ASN A 137 -13.62 -4.03 -1.55
C ASN A 137 -12.49 -4.82 -0.84
N LEU A 138 -12.82 -5.84 -0.04
CA LEU A 138 -11.81 -6.69 0.60
C LEU A 138 -11.10 -7.60 -0.39
N VAL A 139 -11.80 -8.09 -1.41
CA VAL A 139 -11.21 -8.87 -2.52
C VAL A 139 -10.24 -8.01 -3.32
N ASP A 140 -10.61 -6.78 -3.64
CA ASP A 140 -9.76 -5.83 -4.36
C ASP A 140 -8.51 -5.44 -3.55
N GLN A 141 -8.66 -5.19 -2.25
CA GLN A 141 -7.52 -4.93 -1.35
C GLN A 141 -6.56 -6.11 -1.29
N ARG A 142 -7.05 -7.34 -1.33
CA ARG A 142 -6.22 -8.55 -1.38
C ARG A 142 -5.40 -8.61 -2.67
N GLU A 143 -5.96 -8.17 -3.80
CA GLU A 143 -5.22 -8.09 -5.07
C GLU A 143 -4.11 -7.03 -5.00
N MET A 144 -4.40 -5.85 -4.43
CA MET A 144 -3.40 -4.82 -4.19
C MET A 144 -2.25 -5.32 -3.29
N LEU A 145 -2.57 -6.01 -2.19
CA LEU A 145 -1.56 -6.56 -1.29
C LEU A 145 -0.68 -7.61 -1.97
N LYS A 146 -1.24 -8.45 -2.84
CA LYS A 146 -0.45 -9.38 -3.68
C LYS A 146 0.48 -8.63 -4.63
N GLY A 147 -0.01 -7.54 -5.23
CA GLY A 147 0.80 -6.65 -6.07
C GLY A 147 1.99 -6.06 -5.31
N THR A 148 1.75 -5.53 -4.11
CA THR A 148 2.78 -4.99 -3.21
C THR A 148 3.76 -6.06 -2.77
N GLN A 149 3.31 -7.27 -2.45
CA GLN A 149 4.18 -8.40 -2.11
C GLN A 149 5.11 -8.76 -3.29
N LYS A 150 4.56 -8.84 -4.50
CA LYS A 150 5.33 -9.12 -5.72
C LYS A 150 6.35 -8.00 -5.99
N MET A 151 5.96 -6.75 -5.79
CA MET A 151 6.85 -5.59 -5.91
C MET A 151 7.97 -5.64 -4.85
N LEU A 152 7.64 -5.93 -3.59
CA LEU A 152 8.64 -6.10 -2.53
C LEU A 152 9.62 -7.24 -2.83
N LEU A 153 9.14 -8.37 -3.34
CA LEU A 153 9.99 -9.49 -3.73
C LEU A 153 10.94 -9.09 -4.87
N ASN A 154 10.44 -8.39 -5.88
CA ASN A 154 11.24 -7.89 -7.00
C ASN A 154 12.29 -6.87 -6.55
N SER A 155 11.90 -5.93 -5.68
CA SER A 155 12.81 -4.94 -5.09
C SER A 155 13.85 -5.59 -4.19
N ALA A 156 13.46 -6.59 -3.40
CA ALA A 156 14.38 -7.38 -2.57
C ALA A 156 15.40 -8.16 -3.44
N ASN A 157 14.95 -8.74 -4.56
CA ASN A 157 15.83 -9.43 -5.50
C ASN A 157 16.84 -8.47 -6.17
N THR A 158 16.39 -7.27 -6.56
CA THR A 158 17.26 -6.21 -7.08
C THR A 158 18.25 -5.67 -6.05
N LEU A 159 17.81 -5.48 -4.80
CA LEU A 159 18.68 -5.04 -3.70
C LEU A 159 19.71 -6.12 -3.32
N GLY A 160 19.31 -7.40 -3.37
CA GLY A 160 20.21 -8.55 -3.21
C GLY A 160 21.30 -8.58 -4.28
N MET A 161 20.90 -8.48 -5.55
CA MET A 161 21.83 -8.40 -6.68
C MET A 161 22.78 -7.18 -6.55
N SER A 162 22.28 -6.02 -6.12
CA SER A 162 23.13 -4.84 -5.90
C SER A 162 24.17 -5.07 -4.80
N ARG A 163 23.83 -5.80 -3.73
CA ARG A 163 24.78 -6.15 -2.66
C ARG A 163 25.84 -7.13 -3.15
N ASP A 164 25.47 -8.11 -3.97
CA ASP A 164 26.42 -9.04 -4.56
C ASP A 164 27.37 -8.35 -5.54
N VAL A 165 26.88 -7.42 -6.36
CA VAL A 165 27.72 -6.58 -7.24
C VAL A 165 28.67 -5.69 -6.41
N ILE A 166 28.20 -5.11 -5.30
CA ILE A 166 29.06 -4.34 -4.38
C ILE A 166 30.17 -5.21 -3.79
N GLY A 167 29.85 -6.46 -3.40
CA GLY A 167 30.84 -7.38 -2.82
C GLY A 167 31.83 -7.88 -3.87
N TRP A 168 31.38 -8.08 -5.11
CA TRP A 168 32.25 -8.44 -6.23
C TRP A 168 33.26 -7.34 -6.56
N ILE A 169 32.84 -6.07 -6.52
CA ILE A 169 33.75 -4.91 -6.71
C ILE A 169 34.85 -4.88 -5.66
N GLU A 170 34.49 -5.19 -4.40
CA GLU A 170 35.42 -5.15 -3.29
C GLU A 170 36.43 -6.32 -3.36
N ARG A 171 35.97 -7.52 -3.72
CA ARG A 171 36.87 -8.67 -3.96
C ARG A 171 37.86 -8.44 -5.10
N ARG A 172 37.45 -7.77 -6.19
CA ARG A 172 38.39 -7.42 -7.26
C ARG A 172 39.46 -6.44 -6.77
N SER A 173 39.08 -5.47 -5.94
CA SER A 173 40.03 -4.51 -5.36
C SER A 173 41.03 -5.19 -4.41
N THR A 174 40.60 -6.19 -3.63
CA THR A 174 41.53 -6.95 -2.78
C THR A 174 42.41 -7.89 -3.60
N GLN A 175 41.90 -8.49 -4.67
CA GLN A 175 42.69 -9.28 -5.61
C GLN A 175 43.81 -8.45 -6.25
N ASP A 176 43.52 -7.20 -6.64
CA ASP A 176 44.52 -6.27 -7.18
C ASP A 176 45.64 -5.98 -6.16
N MET A 177 45.28 -5.85 -4.88
CA MET A 177 46.26 -5.69 -3.79
C MET A 177 47.17 -6.91 -3.63
N TYR A 178 46.65 -8.13 -3.81
CA TYR A 178 47.46 -9.35 -3.79
C TYR A 178 48.41 -9.45 -4.99
N ILE A 179 47.96 -9.06 -6.19
CA ILE A 179 48.81 -9.03 -7.39
C ILE A 179 49.97 -8.05 -7.20
N PHE A 180 49.69 -6.88 -6.61
CA PHE A 180 50.74 -5.90 -6.28
C PHE A 180 51.78 -6.49 -5.31
N PHE A 181 51.33 -7.13 -4.23
CA PHE A 181 52.25 -7.71 -3.24
C PHE A 181 53.05 -8.88 -3.81
N GLY A 182 52.44 -9.72 -4.65
CA GLY A 182 53.12 -10.79 -5.37
C GLY A 182 54.19 -10.27 -6.32
N GLY A 183 53.89 -9.22 -7.08
CA GLY A 183 54.86 -8.53 -7.95
C GLY A 183 56.03 -7.94 -7.16
N ALA A 184 55.76 -7.29 -6.02
CA ALA A 184 56.79 -6.74 -5.15
C ALA A 184 57.74 -7.84 -4.64
N ILE A 185 57.22 -8.95 -4.11
CA ILE A 185 58.04 -10.08 -3.64
C ILE A 185 58.89 -10.66 -4.77
N PHE A 186 58.29 -10.86 -5.95
CA PHE A 186 59.00 -11.38 -7.11
C PHE A 186 60.17 -10.46 -7.52
N THR A 187 59.95 -9.15 -7.53
CA THR A 187 61.03 -8.20 -7.85
C THR A 187 62.17 -8.25 -6.82
N PHE A 188 61.87 -8.32 -5.52
CA PHE A 188 62.89 -8.52 -4.49
C PHE A 188 63.65 -9.83 -4.64
N PHE A 189 62.96 -10.90 -5.01
CA PHE A 189 63.58 -12.20 -5.27
C PHE A 189 64.55 -12.15 -6.47
N CYS A 190 64.18 -11.47 -7.55
CA CYS A 190 65.09 -11.25 -8.69
C CYS A 190 66.33 -10.44 -8.29
N PHE A 191 66.17 -9.37 -7.50
CA PHE A 191 67.31 -8.60 -6.97
C PHE A 191 68.22 -9.46 -6.10
N PHE A 192 67.65 -10.31 -5.23
CA PHE A 192 68.40 -11.24 -4.41
C PHE A 192 69.22 -12.23 -5.25
N LEU A 193 68.60 -12.81 -6.29
CA LEU A 193 69.31 -13.71 -7.21
C LEU A 193 70.45 -13.01 -7.95
N ILE A 194 70.25 -11.77 -8.42
CA ILE A 194 71.32 -11.00 -9.06
C ILE A 194 72.47 -10.75 -8.08
N TRP A 195 72.16 -10.39 -6.84
CA TRP A 195 73.19 -10.15 -5.83
C TRP A 195 73.98 -11.41 -5.48
N HIS A 196 73.32 -12.58 -5.41
CA HIS A 196 73.98 -13.86 -5.10
C HIS A 196 74.75 -14.45 -6.30
N TYR A 197 74.34 -14.18 -7.54
CA TYR A 197 74.96 -14.79 -8.73
C TYR A 197 76.04 -13.91 -9.36
N LEU A 198 75.99 -12.58 -9.15
CA LEU A 198 76.93 -11.61 -9.69
C LEU A 198 77.82 -10.95 -8.61
N GLY A 199 77.58 -11.24 -7.33
CA GLY A 199 78.44 -10.90 -6.19
C GLY A 199 78.93 -12.17 -5.50
#